data_AF-A0AAU2UX52-F1
#
_entry.id   AF-A0AAU2UX52-F1
#
_cell.length_a   1.000
_cell.length_b   1.000
_cell.length_c   1.000
_cell.angle_alpha   90.00
_cell.angle_beta   90.00
_cell.angle_gamma   90.00
#
_symmetry.space_group_name_H-M   'P 1'
#
loop_
_entity.id
_entity.type
_entity.pdbx_description
1 polymer ?
#
loop_
_entity_poly.entity_id
_entity_poly.type
_entity_poly.pdbx_seq_one_letter_code
_entity_poly.pdbx_strand_id
1 'polypeptide(L)' 'MSQWTVTIPTFRTVGAKLVRGSQTWIVSADLPQQARELALAAAATDDAMRHRRGAALDTTAVDVTPRERNGSPGPPR' A
#
# COMPACT_ATOMS: atom_id res chain seq x y z
N MET A 1 8.29 -8.60 -15.29
CA MET A 1 7.41 -7.88 -14.35
C MET A 1 6.63 -8.82 -13.46
N SER A 2 6.99 -8.83 -12.19
CA SER A 2 6.24 -9.50 -11.12
C SER A 2 5.19 -8.54 -10.57
N GLN A 3 4.11 -9.08 -10.02
CA GLN A 3 3.15 -8.27 -9.26
C GLN A 3 3.56 -8.21 -7.79
N TRP A 4 3.44 -7.03 -7.21
CA TRP A 4 3.77 -6.75 -5.82
C TRP A 4 2.58 -6.14 -5.12
N THR A 5 2.34 -6.57 -3.89
CA THR A 5 1.42 -5.90 -2.98
C THR A 5 2.25 -4.97 -2.11
N VAL A 6 1.97 -3.67 -2.19
CA VAL A 6 2.67 -2.65 -1.39
C VAL A 6 1.68 -2.03 -0.41
N THR A 7 1.96 -2.14 0.88
CA THR A 7 1.12 -1.57 1.94
C THR A 7 1.86 -0.41 2.59
N ILE A 8 1.28 0.79 2.50
CA ILE A 8 1.82 2.01 3.14
C ILE A 8 0.93 2.34 4.34
N PRO A 9 1.45 2.31 5.57
CA PRO A 9 0.70 2.74 6.74
C PRO A 9 0.35 4.22 6.63
N THR A 10 -0.79 4.58 7.19
CA THR A 10 -1.25 5.97 7.29
C THR A 10 -1.52 6.33 8.73
N PHE A 11 -1.39 7.61 9.04
CA PHE A 11 -1.76 8.15 10.34
C PHE A 11 -2.41 9.52 10.19
N ARG A 12 -3.38 9.80 11.07
CA ARG A 12 -3.97 11.13 11.19
C ARG A 12 -4.32 11.44 12.62
N THR A 13 -4.34 12.72 12.95
CA THR A 13 -4.75 13.20 14.27
C THR A 13 -6.21 13.64 14.20
N VAL A 14 -7.05 13.11 15.11
CA VAL A 14 -8.45 13.53 15.29
C VAL A 14 -8.60 13.96 16.74
N GLY A 15 -8.68 15.28 16.98
CA GLY A 15 -8.57 15.83 18.33
C GLY A 15 -7.20 15.50 18.95
N ALA A 16 -7.19 14.86 20.11
CA ALA A 16 -5.96 14.37 20.76
C ALA A 16 -5.58 12.92 20.37
N LYS A 17 -6.35 12.26 19.49
CA LYS A 17 -6.18 10.84 19.18
C LYS A 17 -5.41 10.65 17.87
N LEU A 18 -4.34 9.86 17.93
CA LEU A 18 -3.70 9.32 16.73
C LEU A 18 -4.52 8.13 16.21
N VAL A 19 -4.95 8.22 14.96
CA VAL A 19 -5.65 7.14 14.24
C VAL A 19 -4.71 6.57 13.21
N ARG A 20 -4.44 5.27 13.28
CA ARG A 20 -3.62 4.54 12.30
C ARG A 20 -4.51 3.81 11.30
N GLY A 21 -4.03 3.71 10.07
CA GLY A 21 -4.63 2.94 8.99
C GLY A 21 -3.56 2.45 8.03
N SER A 22 -3.97 1.96 6.88
CA SER A 22 -3.08 1.56 5.80
C SER A 22 -3.77 1.74 4.46
N GLN A 23 -2.96 1.93 3.41
CA GLN A 23 -3.40 1.85 2.03
C GLN A 23 -2.57 0.80 1.32
N THR A 24 -3.19 0.08 0.40
CA THR A 24 -2.53 -1.02 -0.32
C THR A 24 -2.64 -0.78 -1.82
N TRP A 25 -1.52 -0.95 -2.51
CA TRP A 25 -1.41 -0.86 -3.96
C TRP A 25 -0.96 -2.20 -4.53
N ILE A 26 -1.43 -2.49 -5.73
CA ILE A 26 -0.93 -3.60 -6.55
C ILE A 26 -0.18 -2.97 -7.71
N VAL A 27 1.12 -3.25 -7.81
CA VAL A 27 1.99 -2.67 -8.84
C VAL A 27 2.77 -3.77 -9.56
N SER A 28 3.07 -3.53 -10.83
CA SER A 28 3.95 -4.39 -11.63
C SER A 28 5.35 -3.80 -11.63
N ALA A 29 6.34 -4.54 -11.16
CA ALA A 29 7.73 -4.12 -11.12
C ALA A 29 8.67 -5.33 -11.20
N ASP A 30 9.91 -5.11 -11.62
CA ASP A 30 10.91 -6.19 -11.68
C ASP A 30 11.59 -6.40 -10.32
N LEU A 31 11.67 -5.35 -9.48
CA LEU A 31 12.28 -5.38 -8.16
C LEU A 31 11.35 -4.82 -7.06
N PRO A 32 11.46 -5.29 -5.81
CA PRO A 32 10.64 -4.79 -4.70
C PRO A 32 10.86 -3.30 -4.42
N GLN A 33 12.10 -2.79 -4.58
CA GLN A 33 12.40 -1.37 -4.41
C GLN A 33 11.65 -0.50 -5.44
N GLN A 34 11.60 -0.97 -6.69
CA GLN A 34 10.86 -0.28 -7.75
C GLN A 34 9.35 -0.32 -7.49
N ALA A 35 8.83 -1.45 -6.98
CA ALA A 35 7.43 -1.54 -6.55
C ALA A 35 7.10 -0.51 -5.46
N ARG A 36 7.98 -0.36 -4.46
CA ARG A 36 7.85 0.66 -3.41
C ARG A 36 7.80 2.07 -3.99
N GLU A 37 8.72 2.42 -4.88
CA GLU A 37 8.79 3.75 -5.50
C GLU A 37 7.54 4.05 -6.33
N LEU A 38 7.07 3.09 -7.12
CA LEU A 38 5.84 3.22 -7.90
C LEU A 38 4.61 3.42 -6.99
N ALA A 39 4.51 2.66 -5.91
CA ALA A 39 3.41 2.79 -4.96
C ALA A 39 3.44 4.14 -4.23
N LEU A 40 4.62 4.63 -3.83
CA LEU A 40 4.78 5.95 -3.22
C LEU A 40 4.42 7.08 -4.18
N ALA A 41 4.83 6.98 -5.45
CA ALA A 41 4.44 7.93 -6.48
C ALA A 41 2.93 7.95 -6.70
N ALA A 42 2.30 6.76 -6.79
CA ALA A 42 0.84 6.65 -6.90
C ALA A 42 0.13 7.22 -5.67
N ALA A 43 0.67 6.99 -4.48
CA ALA A 43 0.13 7.52 -3.23
C ALA A 43 0.28 9.04 -3.09
N ALA A 44 1.18 9.68 -3.84
CA ALA A 44 1.35 11.13 -3.85
C ALA A 44 0.35 11.86 -4.76
N THR A 45 -0.48 11.14 -5.53
CA THR A 45 -1.48 11.75 -6.42
C THR A 45 -2.65 12.39 -5.66
N ASP A 46 -3.25 13.43 -6.24
CA ASP A 46 -4.40 14.13 -5.64
C ASP A 46 -5.58 13.21 -5.32
N ASP A 47 -5.83 12.22 -6.17
CA ASP A 47 -6.90 11.26 -5.96
C ASP A 47 -6.63 10.36 -4.75
N ALA A 48 -5.40 9.84 -4.63
CA ALA A 48 -4.98 9.07 -3.47
C ALA A 48 -5.01 9.90 -2.17
N MET A 49 -4.66 11.18 -2.24
CA MET A 49 -4.75 12.11 -1.10
C MET A 49 -6.19 12.34 -0.66
N ARG A 50 -7.12 12.50 -1.61
CA ARG A 50 -8.56 12.62 -1.32
C ARG A 50 -9.10 11.35 -0.68
N HIS A 51 -8.72 10.18 -1.20
CA HIS A 51 -9.16 8.89 -0.67
C HIS A 51 -8.72 8.68 0.78
N ARG A 52 -7.49 9.06 1.14
CA ARG A 52 -7.00 8.97 2.53
C ARG A 52 -7.49 10.08 3.47
N ARG A 53 -8.36 10.98 2.99
CA ARG A 53 -9.02 12.05 3.76
C ARG A 53 -8.03 12.86 4.62
N GLY A 54 -6.90 13.23 4.01
CA GLY A 54 -5.86 14.02 4.68
C GLY A 54 -4.97 13.25 5.67
N ALA A 55 -5.06 11.91 5.74
CA ALA A 55 -4.08 11.13 6.50
C ALA A 55 -2.68 11.25 5.89
N ALA A 56 -1.66 11.34 6.73
CA ALA A 56 -0.26 11.29 6.32
C ALA A 56 0.15 9.84 6.06
N LEU A 57 1.10 9.63 5.15
CA LEU A 57 1.73 8.33 4.91
C LEU A 57 2.93 8.17 5.83
N ASP A 58 3.09 6.97 6.39
CA ASP A 58 4.35 6.54 6.99
C ASP A 58 5.19 5.82 5.94
N THR A 59 6.11 6.56 5.32
CA THR A 59 6.98 6.04 4.25
C THR A 59 8.16 5.22 4.78
N THR A 60 8.34 5.18 6.11
CA THR A 60 9.41 4.43 6.78
C THR A 60 9.01 2.98 7.06
N ALA A 61 7.71 2.72 7.20
CA ALA A 61 7.14 1.41 7.52
C ALA A 61 6.40 0.76 6.34
N VAL A 62 6.85 1.01 5.11
CA VAL A 62 6.24 0.44 3.90
C VAL A 62 6.55 -1.05 3.80
N ASP A 63 5.51 -1.86 3.69
CA ASP A 63 5.63 -3.30 3.47
C ASP A 63 5.48 -3.63 1.98
N VAL A 64 6.35 -4.49 1.46
CA VAL A 64 6.38 -4.89 0.04
C VAL A 64 6.48 -6.40 -0.02
N THR A 65 5.42 -7.04 -0.48
CA THR A 65 5.34 -8.50 -0.58
C THR A 65 5.11 -8.93 -2.02
N PRO A 66 5.77 -10.00 -2.49
CA PRO A 66 5.43 -10.60 -3.78
C PRO A 66 3.95 -10.99 -3.75
N ARG A 67 3.21 -10.58 -4.78
CA ARG A 67 1.84 -11.07 -4.94
C ARG A 67 1.94 -12.44 -5.57
N GLU A 68 1.71 -13.48 -4.77
CA GLU A 68 1.47 -14.80 -5.33
C GLU A 68 0.30 -14.67 -6.31
N ARG A 69 0.52 -15.07 -7.56
CA ARG A 69 -0.56 -15.21 -8.55
C ARG A 69 -1.39 -16.39 -8.04
N ASN A 70 -2.33 -16.13 -7.14
CA ASN A 70 -3.08 -17.13 -6.41
C ASN A 70 -3.52 -18.25 -7.38
N GLY A 71 -2.91 -19.43 -7.25
CA GLY A 71 -3.64 -20.66 -7.52
C GLY A 71 -4.82 -20.63 -6.56
N SER A 72 -6.03 -20.75 -7.12
CA SER A 72 -7.28 -20.72 -6.36
C SER A 72 -7.19 -21.56 -5.09
N PRO A 73 -7.71 -21.12 -3.94
CA PRO A 73 -7.91 -22.03 -2.82
C PRO A 73 -8.86 -23.13 -3.30
N GLY A 74 -8.35 -24.36 -3.42
CA GLY A 74 -9.16 -25.53 -3.72
C GLY A 74 -10.27 -25.67 -2.67
N PRO A 75 -11.46 -26.16 -3.04
CA PRO A 75 -12.56 -26.28 -2.09
C PRO A 75 -12.18 -27.24 -0.96
N PRO A 76 -12.70 -27.02 0.26
CA PRO A 76 -12.52 -27.98 1.35
C PRO A 76 -13.12 -29.33 0.95
N ARG A 77 -12.36 -30.41 1.23
CA ARG A 77 -12.86 -31.78 1.15
C ARG A 77 -13.78 -32.10 2.33
#